data_AF-A0A2E7BRC6-F1
#
_entry.id   AF-A0A2E7BRC6-F1
#
_cell.length_a   1.000
_cell.length_b   1.000
_cell.length_c   1.000
_cell.angle_alpha   90.00
_cell.angle_beta   90.00
_cell.angle_gamma   90.00
#
_symmetry.space_group_name_H-M   'P 1'
#
loop_
_entity.id
_entity.type
_entity.pdbx_description
1 polymer ?
#
loop_
_entity_poly.entity_id
_entity_poly.type
_entity_poly.pdbx_seq_one_letter_code
_entity_poly.pdbx_strand_id
1 'polypeptide(L)'
;MSEPAQRAQHLAEQISREEARLRTLTTYSYGVRIFTWMGLILLASAAYVYGGSSSPRLALALAAAGLLGWLTGYFFAPLVAYYRDQTQGHIASAKAQLETMKQEHHG
;
A
#
# COMPACT_ATOMS: atom_id res chain seq x y z
N MET A 1 -34.59 -10.25 18.25
CA MET A 1 -33.72 -9.60 17.26
C MET A 1 -33.82 -10.40 15.98
N SER A 2 -34.18 -9.78 14.86
CA SER A 2 -34.39 -10.46 13.58
C SER A 2 -33.05 -10.74 12.88
N GLU A 3 -32.87 -11.97 12.37
CA GLU A 3 -31.72 -12.41 11.55
C GLU A 3 -31.15 -11.36 10.57
N PRO A 4 -31.96 -10.60 9.80
CA PRO A 4 -31.45 -9.58 8.88
C PRO A 4 -30.71 -8.43 9.56
N ALA A 5 -31.11 -8.03 10.78
CA ALA A 5 -30.44 -6.96 11.51
C ALA A 5 -29.03 -7.37 11.99
N GLN A 6 -28.85 -8.65 12.34
CA GLN A 6 -27.54 -9.20 12.71
C GLN A 6 -26.62 -9.33 11.49
N ARG A 7 -27.15 -9.71 10.31
CA ARG A 7 -26.35 -9.76 9.07
C ARG A 7 -25.90 -8.36 8.63
N ALA A 8 -26.77 -7.36 8.72
CA ALA A 8 -26.43 -5.97 8.40
C ALA A 8 -25.34 -5.41 9.34
N GLN A 9 -25.43 -5.69 10.64
CA GLN A 9 -24.39 -5.29 11.61
C GLN A 9 -23.05 -5.99 11.33
N HIS A 10 -23.08 -7.28 11.01
CA HIS A 10 -21.87 -8.04 10.69
C HIS A 10 -21.17 -7.54 9.41
N LEU A 11 -21.94 -7.20 8.36
CA LEU A 11 -21.42 -6.61 7.12
C LEU A 11 -20.83 -5.21 7.36
N ALA A 12 -21.50 -4.37 8.14
CA ALA A 12 -20.98 -3.05 8.51
C ALA A 12 -19.65 -3.14 9.28
N GLU A 13 -19.54 -4.12 10.18
CA GLU A 13 -18.31 -4.37 10.93
C GLU A 13 -17.18 -4.88 10.02
N GLN A 14 -17.47 -5.77 9.06
CA GLN A 14 -16.51 -6.21 8.04
C GLN A 14 -15.99 -5.04 7.19
N ILE A 15 -16.89 -4.17 6.72
CA ILE A 15 -16.53 -2.96 5.96
C ILE A 15 -15.58 -2.07 6.78
N SER A 16 -15.87 -1.86 8.06
CA SER A 16 -15.01 -1.02 8.93
C SER A 16 -13.60 -1.59 9.11
N ARG A 17 -13.47 -2.92 9.22
CA ARG A 17 -12.17 -3.60 9.33
C ARG A 17 -11.39 -3.53 8.02
N GLU A 18 -12.08 -3.66 6.88
CA GLU A 18 -11.45 -3.53 5.57
C GLU A 18 -11.04 -2.08 5.27
N GLU A 19 -11.82 -1.09 5.67
CA GLU A 19 -11.42 0.32 5.58
C GLU A 19 -10.17 0.63 6.42
N ALA A 20 -10.07 0.02 7.61
CA ALA A 20 -8.85 0.11 8.43
C ALA A 20 -7.64 -0.56 7.74
N ARG A 21 -7.83 -1.73 7.11
CA ARG A 21 -6.80 -2.36 6.26
C ARG A 21 -6.42 -1.49 5.07
N LEU A 22 -7.35 -0.78 4.47
CA LEU A 22 -7.09 0.09 3.34
C LEU A 22 -6.21 1.28 3.74
N ARG A 23 -6.45 1.86 4.93
CA ARG A 23 -5.61 2.93 5.49
C ARG A 23 -4.19 2.43 5.74
N THR A 24 -4.02 1.26 6.34
CA THR A 24 -2.68 0.70 6.58
C THR A 24 -1.96 0.40 5.26
N LEU A 25 -2.62 -0.21 4.28
CA LEU A 25 -2.08 -0.43 2.93
C LEU A 25 -1.67 0.88 2.24
N THR A 26 -2.46 1.94 2.42
CA THR A 26 -2.14 3.27 1.90
C THR A 26 -0.87 3.81 2.57
N THR A 27 -0.75 3.71 3.89
CA THR A 27 0.47 4.10 4.63
C THR A 27 1.70 3.31 4.15
N TYR A 28 1.56 2.00 3.92
CA TYR A 28 2.64 1.19 3.36
C TYR A 28 3.03 1.64 1.94
N SER A 29 2.07 2.03 1.10
CA SER A 29 2.34 2.58 -0.23
C SER A 29 3.19 3.86 -0.16
N TYR A 30 2.86 4.76 0.77
CA TYR A 30 3.68 5.95 1.03
C TYR A 30 5.08 5.60 1.54
N GLY A 31 5.20 4.63 2.47
CA GLY A 31 6.49 4.17 2.98
C GLY A 31 7.38 3.59 1.89
N VAL A 32 6.84 2.70 1.04
CA VAL A 32 7.55 2.13 -0.11
C VAL A 32 7.99 3.22 -1.07
N ARG A 33 7.12 4.20 -1.36
CA ARG A 33 7.45 5.33 -2.24
C ARG A 33 8.60 6.17 -1.67
N ILE A 34 8.54 6.56 -0.40
CA ILE A 34 9.61 7.33 0.26
C ILE A 34 10.93 6.56 0.21
N PHE A 35 10.90 5.27 0.54
CA PHE A 35 12.10 4.42 0.51
C PHE A 35 12.70 4.30 -0.90
N THR A 36 11.84 4.19 -1.92
CA THR A 36 12.27 4.18 -3.34
C THR A 36 12.99 5.48 -3.70
N TRP A 37 12.43 6.62 -3.32
CA TRP A 37 13.05 7.93 -3.56
C TRP A 37 14.37 8.08 -2.83
N MET A 38 14.47 7.63 -1.57
CA MET A 38 15.73 7.59 -0.85
C MET A 38 16.78 6.72 -1.57
N GLY A 39 16.37 5.56 -2.09
CA GLY A 39 17.22 4.70 -2.92
C GLY A 39 17.78 5.42 -4.16
N LEU A 40 16.91 6.12 -4.90
CA LEU A 40 17.32 6.89 -6.07
C LEU A 40 18.28 8.04 -5.73
N ILE A 41 18.05 8.74 -4.61
CA ILE A 41 18.93 9.80 -4.13
C ILE A 41 20.32 9.24 -3.76
N LEU A 42 20.36 8.08 -3.11
CA LEU A 42 21.61 7.39 -2.78
C LEU A 42 22.36 6.95 -4.05
N LEU A 43 21.64 6.48 -5.07
CA LEU A 43 22.23 6.10 -6.35
C LEU A 43 22.83 7.32 -7.08
N ALA A 44 22.11 8.44 -7.11
CA ALA A 44 22.61 9.70 -7.67
C ALA A 44 23.83 10.22 -6.90
N SER A 45 23.81 10.11 -5.57
CA SER A 45 24.93 10.47 -4.71
C SER A 45 26.14 9.57 -4.96
N ALA A 46 25.93 8.26 -5.18
CA ALA A 46 26.99 7.32 -5.54
C ALA A 46 27.66 7.71 -6.86
N ALA A 47 26.87 8.09 -7.88
CA ALA A 47 27.39 8.54 -9.17
C ALA A 47 28.21 9.84 -9.03
N TYR A 48 27.74 10.79 -8.20
CA TYR A 48 28.48 12.02 -7.91
C TYR A 48 29.80 11.75 -7.17
N VAL A 49 29.77 10.90 -6.14
CA VAL A 49 30.97 10.50 -5.38
C VAL A 49 31.95 9.74 -6.25
N TYR A 50 31.47 8.89 -7.16
CA TYR A 50 32.31 8.19 -8.13
C TYR A 50 33.00 9.16 -9.11
N GLY A 51 32.30 10.22 -9.54
CA GLY A 51 32.86 11.23 -10.43
C GLY A 51 33.76 12.25 -9.75
N GLY A 52 33.59 12.50 -8.45
CA GLY A 52 34.28 13.57 -7.70
C GLY A 52 35.26 13.12 -6.62
N SER A 53 35.31 11.84 -6.23
CA SER A 53 36.10 11.35 -5.08
C SER A 53 36.82 10.03 -5.38
N SER A 54 38.02 9.87 -4.80
CA SER A 54 38.91 8.72 -4.98
C SER A 54 38.55 7.49 -4.13
N SER A 55 37.40 7.49 -3.44
CA SER A 55 37.01 6.41 -2.51
C SER A 55 35.99 5.45 -3.12
N PRO A 56 36.43 4.38 -3.83
CA PRO A 56 35.55 3.44 -4.51
C PRO A 56 34.65 2.66 -3.53
N ARG A 57 35.08 2.48 -2.28
CA ARG A 57 34.29 1.78 -1.26
C ARG A 57 33.04 2.56 -0.86
N LEU A 58 33.14 3.88 -0.74
CA LEU A 58 32.00 4.73 -0.40
C LEU A 58 30.99 4.78 -1.54
N ALA A 59 31.46 4.95 -2.79
CA ALA A 59 30.61 4.91 -3.97
C ALA A 59 29.88 3.56 -4.10
N LEU A 60 30.58 2.45 -3.87
CA LEU A 60 29.97 1.12 -3.90
C LEU A 60 28.89 0.94 -2.81
N ALA A 61 29.16 1.38 -1.58
CA ALA A 61 28.21 1.29 -0.48
C ALA A 61 26.93 2.10 -0.76
N LEU A 62 27.07 3.32 -1.28
CA LEU A 62 25.94 4.16 -1.67
C LEU A 62 25.17 3.57 -2.85
N ALA A 63 25.87 3.00 -3.85
CA ALA A 63 25.24 2.34 -4.99
C ALA A 63 24.47 1.09 -4.57
N ALA A 64 25.04 0.26 -3.69
CA ALA A 64 24.38 -0.93 -3.16
C ALA A 64 23.13 -0.57 -2.35
N ALA A 65 23.23 0.42 -1.45
CA ALA A 65 22.08 0.91 -0.69
C ALA A 65 21.01 1.54 -1.61
N GLY A 66 21.43 2.29 -2.62
CA GLY A 66 20.53 2.89 -3.61
C GLY A 66 19.79 1.85 -4.44
N LEU A 67 20.49 0.81 -4.91
CA LEU A 67 19.90 -0.32 -5.63
C LEU A 67 18.91 -1.10 -4.78
N LEU A 68 19.23 -1.37 -3.51
CA LEU A 68 18.29 -2.01 -2.58
C LEU A 68 17.02 -1.16 -2.42
N GLY A 69 17.17 0.15 -2.22
CA GLY A 69 16.03 1.07 -2.13
C GLY A 69 15.15 1.07 -3.38
N TRP A 70 15.78 1.10 -4.55
CA TRP A 70 15.08 1.06 -5.84
C TRP A 70 14.38 -0.28 -6.08
N LEU A 71 15.04 -1.41 -5.82
CA LEU A 71 14.48 -2.76 -5.97
C LEU A 71 13.30 -2.97 -5.02
N THR A 72 13.39 -2.53 -3.77
CA THR A 72 12.26 -2.58 -2.84
C THR A 72 11.06 -1.81 -3.40
N GLY A 73 11.28 -0.63 -3.97
CA GLY A 73 10.25 0.11 -4.69
C GLY A 73 9.63 -0.69 -5.84
N TYR A 74 10.47 -1.24 -6.72
CA TYR A 74 10.06 -1.96 -7.92
C TYR A 74 9.20 -3.20 -7.61
N PHE A 75 9.55 -3.97 -6.58
CA PHE A 75 8.81 -5.17 -6.20
C PHE A 75 7.60 -4.89 -5.30
N PHE A 76 7.73 -4.00 -4.32
CA PHE A 76 6.68 -3.77 -3.33
C PHE A 76 5.61 -2.78 -3.79
N ALA A 77 5.92 -1.82 -4.66
CA ALA A 77 4.91 -0.89 -5.18
C ALA A 77 3.74 -1.59 -5.90
N PRO A 78 3.98 -2.51 -6.87
CA PRO A 78 2.89 -3.23 -7.51
C PRO A 78 2.16 -4.18 -6.56
N LEU A 79 2.88 -4.79 -5.61
CA LEU A 79 2.28 -5.68 -4.61
C LEU A 79 1.31 -4.93 -3.69
N VAL A 80 1.71 -3.77 -3.17
CA VAL A 80 0.85 -2.93 -2.33
C VAL A 80 -0.34 -2.38 -3.13
N ALA A 81 -0.13 -2.01 -4.40
CA ALA A 81 -1.21 -1.58 -5.28
C ALA A 81 -2.24 -2.69 -5.52
N TYR A 82 -1.79 -3.93 -5.76
CA TYR A 82 -2.64 -5.10 -5.93
C TYR A 82 -3.52 -5.37 -4.70
N TYR A 83 -2.93 -5.41 -3.50
CA TYR A 83 -3.68 -5.62 -2.26
C TYR A 83 -4.65 -4.47 -1.96
N ARG A 84 -4.28 -3.23 -2.29
CA ARG A 84 -5.17 -2.08 -2.17
C ARG A 84 -6.39 -2.25 -3.06
N ASP A 85 -6.20 -2.60 -4.33
CA ASP A 85 -7.27 -2.77 -5.30
C ASP A 85 -8.23 -3.90 -4.91
N GLN A 86 -7.69 -5.06 -4.50
CA GLN A 86 -8.52 -6.16 -3.97
C GLN A 86 -9.36 -5.72 -2.77
N THR A 87 -8.76 -5.02 -1.80
CA THR A 87 -9.49 -4.57 -0.61
C THR A 87 -10.57 -3.53 -0.97
N GLN A 88 -10.32 -2.65 -1.95
CA GLN A 88 -11.34 -1.72 -2.45
C GLN A 88 -12.52 -2.46 -3.11
N GLY A 89 -12.24 -3.53 -3.86
CA GLY A 89 -13.28 -4.37 -4.46
C GLY A 89 -14.16 -5.09 -3.43
N HIS A 90 -13.55 -5.61 -2.36
CA HIS A 90 -14.30 -6.25 -1.26
C HIS A 90 -15.21 -5.24 -0.54
N ILE A 91 -14.71 -4.03 -0.24
CA ILE A 91 -15.51 -2.96 0.38
C ILE A 91 -16.66 -2.54 -0.54
N ALA A 92 -16.41 -2.36 -1.84
CA ALA A 92 -17.44 -1.93 -2.79
C ALA A 92 -18.57 -2.97 -2.92
N SER A 93 -18.23 -4.25 -3.01
CA SER A 93 -19.22 -5.33 -3.08
C SER A 93 -20.00 -5.49 -1.77
N ALA A 94 -19.35 -5.38 -0.61
CA ALA A 94 -20.01 -5.40 0.70
C ALA A 94 -20.95 -4.20 0.89
N LYS A 95 -20.57 -3.00 0.45
CA LYS A 95 -21.44 -1.81 0.49
C LYS A 95 -22.66 -1.97 -0.42
N ALA A 96 -22.49 -2.49 -1.63
CA ALA A 96 -23.60 -2.74 -2.55
C ALA A 96 -24.60 -3.74 -1.95
N GLN A 97 -24.14 -4.84 -1.34
CA GLN A 97 -25.02 -5.80 -0.66
C GLN A 97 -25.77 -5.19 0.53
N LEU A 98 -25.11 -4.32 1.30
CA LEU A 98 -25.74 -3.62 2.41
C LEU A 98 -26.84 -2.66 1.93
N GLU A 99 -26.61 -1.95 0.81
CA GLU A 99 -27.61 -1.07 0.20
C GLU A 99 -28.81 -1.85 -0.34
N THR A 100 -28.59 -3.00 -0.99
CA THR A 100 -29.69 -3.88 -1.44
C THR A 100 -30.54 -4.36 -0.27
N MET A 101 -29.92 -4.85 0.81
CA MET A 101 -30.65 -5.28 2.01
C MET A 101 -31.42 -4.12 2.65
N LYS A 102 -30.88 -2.90 2.64
CA LYS A 102 -31.56 -1.71 3.15
C LYS A 102 -32.77 -1.35 2.29
N GLN A 103 -32.69 -1.51 0.96
CA GLN A 103 -33.82 -1.26 0.05
C GLN A 103 -34.91 -2.32 0.19
N GLU A 104 -34.55 -3.60 0.32
CA GLU A 104 -35.51 -4.69 0.53
C GLU A 104 -36.26 -4.60 1.86
N HIS A 105 -35.65 -4.03 2.90
CA HIS A 105 -36.28 -3.92 4.22
C HIS A 105 -37.08 -2.63 4.46
N HIS A 106 -36.97 -1.64 3.56
CA HIS A 106 -37.71 -0.38 3.62
C HIS A 106 -38.78 -0.24 2.52
N GLY A 107 -38.98 -1.29 1.71
CA GLY A 107 -40.08 -1.43 0.75
C GLY A 107 -41.31 -2.09 1.34
#